data_AF-A0A453H6U4-F1
#
_entry.id   AF-A0A453H6U4-F1
#
_cell.length_a   1.000
_cell.length_b   1.000
_cell.length_c   1.000
_cell.angle_alpha   90.00
_cell.angle_beta   90.00
_cell.angle_gamma   90.00
#
_symmetry.space_group_name_H-M   'P 1'
#
loop_
_entity.id
_entity.type
_entity.pdbx_description
1 polymer ?
#
loop_
_entity_poly.entity_id
_entity_poly.type
_entity_poly.pdbx_seq_one_letter_code
_entity_poly.pdbx_strand_id
1 'polypeptide(L)'
;MGLPWYRVHTVVLNDPSRLLAVHIMHTTLVSGWAGSMALYELAVFDPSDPVLDPVWRQGMFVIPFMTRLGITDSWGGWCISGGTVTNPGIWSYEGVAGTHIVFSGLCFLAAIWHWVYWDLEIFSDERTGKPSLDLPKIFGIHLFLAGVACFGFEAFHVMGLYGPGIWVSDPYGLTGKVQAVNLAWGAEGFDPFVPGG
;
A
#
# COMPACT_ATOMS: atom_id res chain seq x y z
N MET A 1 -36.41 20.69 -10.39
CA MET A 1 -36.05 19.26 -10.33
C MET A 1 -34.71 19.14 -9.62
N GLY A 2 -34.56 18.21 -8.68
CA GLY A 2 -33.29 17.98 -7.98
C GLY A 2 -32.23 17.29 -8.84
N LEU A 3 -31.08 16.97 -8.25
CA LEU A 3 -30.03 16.20 -8.91
C LEU A 3 -30.48 14.75 -9.19
N PRO A 4 -30.22 14.20 -10.39
CA PRO A 4 -30.34 12.76 -10.63
C PRO A 4 -29.40 11.94 -9.74
N TRP A 5 -29.78 10.70 -9.40
CA TRP A 5 -29.03 9.83 -8.49
C TRP A 5 -27.56 9.59 -8.91
N TYR A 6 -27.28 9.52 -10.21
CA TYR A 6 -25.94 9.29 -10.74
C TYR A 6 -25.05 10.55 -10.75
N ARG A 7 -25.56 11.71 -10.29
CA ARG A 7 -24.81 12.98 -10.20
C ARG A 7 -24.60 13.45 -8.78
N VAL A 8 -24.95 12.67 -7.75
CA VAL A 8 -24.88 13.14 -6.36
C VAL A 8 -23.48 13.61 -5.93
N HIS A 9 -22.41 13.06 -6.52
CA HIS A 9 -21.04 13.49 -6.21
C HIS A 9 -20.60 14.77 -6.91
N THR A 10 -21.37 15.35 -7.84
CA THR A 10 -20.99 16.62 -8.48
C THR A 10 -20.98 17.79 -7.50
N VAL A 11 -21.57 17.64 -6.31
CA VAL A 11 -21.62 18.67 -5.27
C VAL A 11 -20.23 19.05 -4.73
N VAL A 12 -19.23 18.19 -4.83
CA VAL A 12 -17.85 18.48 -4.37
C VAL A 12 -16.93 19.02 -5.46
N LEU A 13 -17.41 19.19 -6.71
CA LEU A 13 -16.57 19.63 -7.84
C LEU A 13 -15.92 21.00 -7.63
N ASN A 14 -16.58 21.90 -6.90
CA ASN A 14 -16.09 23.26 -6.63
C ASN A 14 -15.90 23.52 -5.13
N ASP A 15 -15.73 22.46 -4.35
CA ASP A 15 -15.50 22.49 -2.90
C ASP A 15 -14.23 21.67 -2.59
N PRO A 16 -13.04 22.29 -2.67
CA PRO A 16 -11.77 21.57 -2.59
C PRO A 16 -11.55 20.83 -1.28
N SER A 17 -12.02 21.38 -0.15
CA SER A 17 -11.85 20.73 1.16
C SER A 17 -12.74 19.51 1.29
N ARG A 18 -14.01 19.59 0.85
CA ARG A 18 -14.88 18.39 0.83
C ARG A 18 -14.47 17.38 -0.23
N LEU A 19 -13.90 17.84 -1.35
CA LEU A 19 -13.26 16.96 -2.32
C LEU A 19 -12.09 16.20 -1.68
N LEU A 20 -11.23 16.88 -0.90
CA LEU A 20 -10.16 16.23 -0.14
C LEU A 20 -10.73 15.24 0.89
N ALA A 21 -11.77 15.63 1.63
CA ALA A 21 -12.42 14.76 2.62
C ALA A 21 -12.90 13.44 2.02
N VAL A 22 -13.53 13.46 0.84
CA VAL A 22 -13.99 12.22 0.18
C VAL A 22 -12.85 11.39 -0.40
N HIS A 23 -11.73 12.00 -0.82
CA HIS A 23 -10.52 11.25 -1.18
C HIS A 23 -9.89 10.56 0.04
N ILE A 24 -9.84 11.24 1.19
CA ILE A 24 -9.37 10.64 2.45
C ILE A 24 -10.32 9.51 2.86
N MET A 25 -11.63 9.70 2.75
CA MET A 25 -12.61 8.63 3.04
C MET A 25 -12.43 7.42 2.12
N HIS A 26 -12.19 7.63 0.82
CA HIS A 26 -11.88 6.52 -0.08
C HIS A 26 -10.60 5.77 0.36
N THR A 27 -9.57 6.52 0.75
CA THR A 27 -8.31 5.95 1.27
C THR A 27 -8.53 5.15 2.56
N THR A 28 -9.37 5.65 3.46
CA THR A 28 -9.84 4.94 4.66
C THR A 28 -10.43 3.58 4.32
N LEU A 29 -11.36 3.54 3.35
CA LEU A 29 -12.04 2.31 2.95
C LEU A 29 -11.06 1.30 2.35
N VAL A 30 -10.15 1.75 1.49
CA VAL A 30 -9.13 0.88 0.88
C VAL A 30 -8.17 0.33 1.93
N SER A 31 -7.67 1.16 2.86
CA SER A 31 -6.79 0.69 3.94
C SER A 31 -7.51 -0.25 4.90
N GLY A 32 -8.77 0.05 5.23
CA GLY A 32 -9.61 -0.79 6.08
C GLY A 32 -9.87 -2.15 5.45
N TRP A 33 -10.14 -2.19 4.14
CA TRP A 33 -10.24 -3.42 3.37
C TRP A 33 -8.93 -4.21 3.39
N ALA A 34 -7.78 -3.56 3.17
CA ALA A 34 -6.49 -4.24 3.15
C ALA A 34 -6.18 -4.93 4.49
N GLY A 35 -6.37 -4.22 5.61
CA GLY A 35 -6.21 -4.79 6.94
C GLY A 35 -7.21 -5.91 7.25
N SER A 36 -8.48 -5.74 6.86
CA SER A 36 -9.53 -6.74 7.10
C SER A 36 -9.31 -8.01 6.28
N MET A 37 -8.90 -7.88 5.02
CA MET A 37 -8.61 -9.01 4.15
C MET A 37 -7.40 -9.80 4.66
N ALA A 38 -6.34 -9.11 5.11
CA ALA A 38 -5.18 -9.76 5.71
C ALA A 38 -5.54 -10.52 7.00
N LEU A 39 -6.33 -9.92 7.89
CA LEU A 39 -6.81 -10.59 9.11
C LEU A 39 -7.68 -11.81 8.78
N TYR A 40 -8.54 -11.71 7.76
CA TYR A 40 -9.34 -12.84 7.29
C TYR A 40 -8.48 -13.98 6.76
N GLU A 41 -7.52 -13.68 5.88
CA GLU A 41 -6.58 -14.69 5.36
C GLU A 41 -5.79 -15.36 6.48
N LEU A 42 -5.24 -14.59 7.42
CA LEU A 42 -4.52 -15.13 8.57
C LEU A 42 -5.38 -16.02 9.47
N ALA A 43 -6.70 -15.79 9.54
CA ALA A 43 -7.60 -16.61 10.33
C ALA A 43 -7.90 -17.98 9.72
N VAL A 44 -7.70 -18.14 8.40
CA VAL A 44 -8.04 -19.37 7.67
C VAL A 44 -6.84 -20.05 7.02
N PHE A 45 -5.70 -19.36 6.90
CA PHE A 45 -4.48 -19.88 6.29
C PHE A 45 -3.86 -21.00 7.15
N ASP A 46 -3.54 -22.12 6.52
CA ASP A 46 -2.79 -23.22 7.11
C ASP A 46 -1.31 -23.15 6.66
N PRO A 47 -0.37 -22.79 7.55
CA PRO A 47 1.05 -22.69 7.22
C PRO A 47 1.80 -24.04 7.28
N SER A 48 1.11 -25.18 7.51
CA SER A 48 1.77 -26.45 7.85
C SER A 48 2.54 -27.12 6.71
N ASP A 49 2.13 -26.93 5.45
CA ASP A 49 2.78 -27.54 4.29
C ASP A 49 2.97 -26.54 3.13
N PRO A 50 4.11 -25.84 3.07
CA PRO A 50 4.40 -24.91 1.97
C PRO A 50 4.73 -25.63 0.65
N VAL A 51 4.91 -26.95 0.64
CA VAL A 51 5.27 -27.73 -0.55
C VAL A 51 4.02 -28.17 -1.29
N LEU A 52 3.11 -28.87 -0.62
CA LEU A 52 1.91 -29.41 -1.25
C LEU A 52 0.68 -28.54 -1.04
N ASP A 53 0.61 -27.67 -0.03
CA ASP A 53 -0.52 -26.76 0.18
C ASP A 53 -0.11 -25.28 0.33
N PRO A 54 0.63 -24.71 -0.63
CA PRO A 54 1.07 -23.32 -0.57
C PRO A 54 -0.09 -22.32 -0.66
N VAL A 55 0.21 -21.05 -0.34
CA VAL A 55 -0.73 -19.91 -0.32
C VAL A 55 -1.73 -19.85 -1.48
N TRP A 56 -1.28 -20.16 -2.70
CA TRP A 56 -2.11 -20.07 -3.91
C TRP A 56 -3.11 -21.23 -4.06
N ARG A 57 -2.92 -22.35 -3.34
CA ARG A 57 -3.89 -23.45 -3.28
C ARG A 57 -5.03 -23.18 -2.30
N GLN A 58 -4.76 -22.36 -1.28
CA GLN A 58 -5.73 -22.03 -0.23
C GLN A 58 -6.58 -20.79 -0.55
N GLY A 59 -6.42 -20.21 -1.74
CA GLY A 59 -7.18 -19.02 -2.14
C GLY A 59 -6.71 -17.73 -1.48
N MET A 60 -5.45 -17.67 -1.01
CA MET A 60 -4.89 -16.46 -0.42
C MET A 60 -4.62 -15.42 -1.51
N PHE A 61 -5.09 -14.21 -1.29
CA PHE A 61 -4.97 -13.09 -2.21
C PHE A 61 -3.92 -12.09 -1.76
N VAL A 62 -3.96 -11.60 -0.50
CA VAL A 62 -3.08 -10.53 -0.01
C VAL A 62 -1.79 -11.02 0.64
N ILE A 63 -1.74 -12.22 1.22
CA ILE A 63 -0.51 -12.82 1.75
C ILE A 63 0.64 -12.82 0.71
N PRO A 64 0.42 -13.24 -0.55
CA PRO A 64 1.46 -13.18 -1.58
C PRO A 64 2.02 -11.76 -1.81
N PHE A 65 1.21 -10.71 -1.72
CA PHE A 65 1.68 -9.33 -1.90
C PHE A 65 2.54 -8.86 -0.74
N MET A 66 2.19 -9.24 0.50
CA MET A 66 3.01 -8.95 1.69
C MET A 66 4.35 -9.70 1.61
N THR A 67 4.32 -10.99 1.26
CA THR A 67 5.53 -11.82 1.11
C THR A 67 6.44 -11.37 0.00
N ARG A 68 5.89 -10.88 -1.12
CA ARG A 68 6.67 -10.30 -2.22
C ARG A 68 7.60 -9.18 -1.75
N LEU A 69 7.22 -8.42 -0.73
CA LEU A 69 7.95 -7.25 -0.23
C LEU A 69 8.67 -7.46 1.11
N GLY A 70 8.81 -8.71 1.56
CA GLY A 70 9.67 -9.04 2.69
C GLY A 70 8.96 -9.50 3.96
N ILE A 71 7.63 -9.60 3.97
CA ILE A 71 6.89 -10.07 5.14
C ILE A 71 6.70 -11.58 5.03
N THR A 72 7.48 -12.34 5.80
CA THR A 72 7.49 -13.81 5.75
C THR A 72 7.04 -14.48 7.04
N ASP A 73 7.03 -13.74 8.15
CA ASP A 73 6.90 -14.32 9.48
C ASP A 73 5.61 -13.86 10.17
N SER A 74 5.06 -14.73 11.01
CA SER A 74 3.86 -14.50 11.82
C SER A 74 4.19 -14.48 13.32
N TRP A 75 3.45 -13.68 14.10
CA TRP A 75 3.45 -13.78 15.58
C TRP A 75 3.01 -15.14 16.10
N GLY A 76 2.36 -15.97 15.28
CA GLY A 76 2.08 -17.37 15.55
C GLY A 76 3.29 -18.30 15.50
N GLY A 77 4.49 -17.78 15.21
CA GLY A 77 5.75 -18.52 15.29
C GLY A 77 6.08 -19.36 14.05
N TRP A 78 5.44 -19.09 12.92
CA TRP A 78 5.70 -19.74 11.63
C TRP A 78 6.24 -18.75 10.60
N CYS A 79 6.97 -19.28 9.64
CA CYS A 79 7.46 -18.58 8.44
C CYS A 79 6.84 -19.20 7.20
N ILE A 80 6.58 -18.38 6.17
CA ILE A 80 5.94 -18.80 4.91
C ILE A 80 6.71 -19.91 4.17
N SER A 81 8.01 -20.03 4.42
CA SER A 81 8.85 -21.10 3.86
C SER A 81 8.89 -22.37 4.73
N GLY A 82 7.98 -22.52 5.70
CA GLY A 82 7.84 -23.69 6.57
C GLY A 82 8.75 -23.72 7.80
N GLY A 83 9.48 -22.64 8.07
CA GLY A 83 10.34 -22.51 9.25
C GLY A 83 9.55 -22.15 10.51
N THR A 84 10.13 -22.42 11.69
CA THR A 84 9.65 -21.89 12.97
C THR A 84 10.41 -20.63 13.36
N VAL A 85 9.72 -19.64 13.90
CA VAL A 85 10.26 -18.32 14.24
C VAL A 85 9.96 -18.01 15.70
N THR A 86 10.99 -17.66 16.47
CA THR A 86 10.84 -17.31 17.89
C THR A 86 10.55 -15.83 18.12
N ASN A 87 11.00 -14.96 17.23
CA ASN A 87 10.79 -13.52 17.30
C ASN A 87 10.69 -12.91 15.89
N PRO A 88 9.48 -12.77 15.34
CA PRO A 88 9.25 -12.20 14.02
C PRO A 88 9.32 -10.65 14.00
N GLY A 89 9.62 -10.02 15.15
CA GLY A 89 9.65 -8.56 15.27
C GLY A 89 8.27 -7.91 15.18
N ILE A 90 8.25 -6.63 14.83
CA ILE A 90 7.01 -5.82 14.73
C ILE A 90 6.34 -6.02 13.37
N TRP A 91 7.13 -6.17 12.29
CA TRP A 91 6.63 -6.26 10.91
C TRP A 91 6.33 -7.71 10.51
N SER A 92 5.43 -8.36 11.25
CA SER A 92 4.80 -9.62 10.84
C SER A 92 3.57 -9.36 9.96
N TYR A 93 2.94 -10.41 9.44
CA TYR A 93 1.65 -10.27 8.74
C TYR A 93 0.58 -9.58 9.61
N GLU A 94 0.51 -9.92 10.90
CA GLU A 94 -0.40 -9.30 11.85
C GLU A 94 -0.06 -7.83 12.09
N GLY A 95 1.24 -7.50 12.20
CA GLY A 95 1.71 -6.13 12.36
C GLY A 95 1.31 -5.25 11.17
N VAL A 96 1.46 -5.76 9.94
CA VAL A 96 1.03 -5.06 8.72
C VAL A 96 -0.49 -4.86 8.73
N ALA A 97 -1.26 -5.91 9.03
CA ALA A 97 -2.71 -5.82 9.08
C ALA A 97 -3.20 -4.81 10.14
N GLY A 98 -2.65 -4.87 11.36
CA GLY A 98 -2.96 -3.95 12.44
C GLY A 98 -2.63 -2.50 12.09
N THR A 99 -1.49 -2.25 11.42
CA THR A 99 -1.09 -0.91 10.96
C THR A 99 -2.11 -0.34 9.97
N HIS A 100 -2.60 -1.15 9.03
CA HIS A 100 -3.62 -0.71 8.06
C HIS A 100 -4.96 -0.36 8.72
N ILE A 101 -5.37 -1.10 9.77
CA ILE A 101 -6.59 -0.79 10.54
C ILE A 101 -6.44 0.52 11.31
N VAL A 102 -5.30 0.73 11.99
CA VAL A 102 -5.02 1.98 12.71
C VAL A 102 -4.99 3.16 11.74
N PHE A 103 -4.28 3.02 10.62
CA PHE A 103 -4.21 4.08 9.59
C PHE A 103 -5.58 4.40 9.00
N SER A 104 -6.42 3.39 8.76
CA SER A 104 -7.81 3.58 8.32
C SER A 104 -8.59 4.44 9.33
N GLY A 105 -8.49 4.14 10.63
CA GLY A 105 -9.14 4.94 11.69
C GLY A 105 -8.65 6.40 11.74
N LEU A 106 -7.34 6.63 11.58
CA LEU A 106 -6.78 7.99 11.53
C LEU A 106 -7.29 8.77 10.31
N CYS A 107 -7.30 8.15 9.14
CA CYS A 107 -7.84 8.76 7.91
C CYS A 107 -9.33 9.06 8.04
N PHE A 108 -10.11 8.17 8.66
CA PHE A 108 -11.53 8.39 8.91
C PHE A 108 -11.78 9.68 9.71
N LEU A 109 -11.03 9.88 10.80
CA LEU A 109 -11.12 11.09 11.61
C LEU A 109 -10.71 12.34 10.83
N ALA A 110 -9.64 12.25 10.04
CA ALA A 110 -9.20 13.35 9.17
C ALA A 110 -10.25 13.72 8.10
N ALA A 111 -10.92 12.73 7.51
CA ALA A 111 -11.99 12.95 6.54
C ALA A 111 -13.16 13.73 7.15
N ILE A 112 -13.57 13.37 8.38
CA ILE A 112 -14.62 14.12 9.11
C ILE A 112 -14.18 15.55 9.36
N TRP A 113 -12.94 15.75 9.81
CA TRP A 113 -12.40 17.09 10.06
C TRP A 113 -12.43 17.96 8.80
N HIS A 114 -11.89 17.47 7.68
CA HIS A 114 -11.88 18.20 6.41
C HIS A 114 -13.27 18.46 5.85
N TRP A 115 -14.24 17.57 6.11
CA TRP A 115 -15.62 17.78 5.70
C TRP A 115 -16.29 18.93 6.47
N VAL A 116 -16.06 19.01 7.79
CA VAL A 116 -16.65 20.02 8.67
C VAL A 116 -15.97 21.37 8.47
N TYR A 117 -14.65 21.41 8.47
CA TYR A 117 -13.84 22.62 8.31
C TYR A 117 -13.46 22.84 6.84
N TRP A 118 -14.49 23.04 6.01
CA TRP A 118 -14.31 23.09 4.57
C TRP A 118 -13.84 24.46 4.04
N ASP A 119 -14.26 25.55 4.69
CA ASP A 119 -14.03 26.93 4.26
C ASP A 119 -12.68 27.45 4.77
N LEU A 120 -11.59 26.94 4.21
CA LEU A 120 -10.22 27.33 4.56
C LEU A 120 -9.68 28.34 3.53
N GLU A 121 -9.01 29.39 4.02
CA GLU A 121 -8.44 30.46 3.17
C GLU A 121 -7.47 29.92 2.12
N ILE A 122 -6.73 28.84 2.40
CA ILE A 122 -5.80 28.20 1.46
C ILE A 122 -6.47 27.74 0.14
N PHE A 123 -7.77 27.46 0.17
CA PHE A 123 -8.51 27.06 -1.02
C PHE A 123 -9.11 28.23 -1.78
N SER A 124 -9.03 29.45 -1.25
CA SER A 124 -9.59 30.66 -1.85
C SER A 124 -8.51 31.48 -2.55
N ASP A 125 -8.81 31.95 -3.76
CA ASP A 125 -7.99 32.94 -4.44
C ASP A 125 -8.24 34.33 -3.82
N GLU A 126 -7.23 34.91 -3.17
CA GLU A 126 -7.29 36.23 -2.53
C GLU A 126 -7.83 37.34 -3.44
N ARG A 127 -7.62 37.23 -4.76
CA ARG A 127 -8.08 38.24 -5.72
C ARG A 127 -9.58 38.17 -5.98
N THR A 128 -10.18 36.99 -5.87
CA THR A 128 -11.57 36.74 -6.29
C THR A 128 -12.47 36.25 -5.17
N GLY A 129 -11.90 35.82 -4.04
CA GLY A 129 -12.61 35.18 -2.93
C GLY A 129 -13.25 33.85 -3.29
N LYS A 130 -12.87 33.23 -4.42
CA LYS A 130 -13.47 32.00 -4.94
C LYS A 130 -12.52 30.81 -4.75
N PRO A 131 -13.08 29.58 -4.62
CA PRO A 131 -12.28 28.37 -4.65
C PRO A 131 -11.41 28.30 -5.90
N SER A 132 -10.11 28.01 -5.73
CA SER A 132 -9.16 27.91 -6.83
C SER A 132 -8.07 26.89 -6.54
N LEU A 133 -7.70 26.11 -7.56
CA LEU A 133 -6.63 25.11 -7.48
C LEU A 133 -5.67 25.30 -8.66
N ASP A 134 -4.40 25.58 -8.36
CA ASP A 134 -3.33 25.65 -9.35
C ASP A 134 -2.87 24.22 -9.72
N LEU A 135 -3.67 23.55 -10.57
CA LEU A 135 -3.48 22.15 -10.94
C LEU A 135 -2.08 21.85 -11.53
N PRO A 136 -1.49 22.68 -12.41
CA PRO A 136 -0.12 22.46 -12.89
C PRO A 136 0.91 22.42 -11.76
N LYS A 137 0.81 23.33 -10.78
CA LYS A 137 1.72 23.33 -9.62
C LYS A 137 1.49 22.11 -8.72
N ILE A 138 0.22 21.77 -8.47
CA ILE A 138 -0.16 20.58 -7.70
C ILE A 138 0.42 19.32 -8.35
N PHE A 139 0.31 19.20 -9.68
CA PHE A 139 0.90 18.08 -10.42
C PHE A 139 2.42 18.01 -10.23
N GLY A 140 3.13 19.13 -10.36
CA GLY A 140 4.58 19.17 -10.14
C GLY A 140 5.01 18.72 -8.74
N ILE A 141 4.27 19.14 -7.71
CA ILE A 141 4.52 18.71 -6.32
C ILE A 141 4.32 17.20 -6.17
N HIS A 142 3.19 16.66 -6.65
CA HIS A 142 2.91 15.23 -6.53
C HIS A 142 3.90 14.38 -7.33
N LEU A 143 4.27 14.80 -8.54
CA LEU A 143 5.24 14.09 -9.38
C LEU A 143 6.62 14.08 -8.72
N PHE A 144 7.06 15.20 -8.13
CA PHE A 144 8.31 15.26 -7.40
C PHE A 144 8.33 14.31 -6.20
N LEU A 145 7.28 14.32 -5.38
CA LEU A 145 7.16 13.41 -4.23
C LEU A 145 7.10 11.94 -4.66
N ALA A 146 6.39 11.63 -5.76
CA ALA A 146 6.35 10.29 -6.34
C ALA A 146 7.73 9.84 -6.82
N GLY A 147 8.52 10.73 -7.43
CA GLY A 147 9.90 10.45 -7.83
C GLY A 147 10.81 10.16 -6.64
N VAL A 148 10.73 10.97 -5.57
CA VAL A 148 11.50 10.74 -4.33
C VAL A 148 11.11 9.42 -3.68
N ALA A 149 9.83 9.11 -3.60
CA ALA A 149 9.33 7.86 -3.02
C ALA A 149 9.77 6.64 -3.85
N CYS A 150 9.68 6.73 -5.18
CA CYS A 150 10.11 5.66 -6.11
C CYS A 150 11.61 5.38 -5.97
N PHE A 151 12.45 6.42 -6.01
CA PHE A 151 13.89 6.30 -5.83
C PHE A 151 14.25 5.69 -4.46
N GLY A 152 13.63 6.16 -3.38
CA GLY A 152 13.89 5.66 -2.04
C GLY A 152 13.49 4.19 -1.86
N PHE A 153 12.35 3.78 -2.44
CA PHE A 153 11.91 2.39 -2.42
C PHE A 153 12.93 1.47 -3.09
N GLU A 154 13.42 1.83 -4.27
CA GLU A 154 14.42 1.04 -4.98
C GLU A 154 15.76 1.01 -4.21
N ALA A 155 16.34 2.18 -3.93
CA ALA A 155 17.69 2.32 -3.40
C ALA A 155 17.86 1.70 -2.00
N PHE A 156 16.80 1.72 -1.18
CA PHE A 156 16.87 1.27 0.20
C PHE A 156 16.13 -0.05 0.45
N HIS A 157 14.89 -0.17 -0.04
CA HIS A 157 14.06 -1.36 0.22
C HIS A 157 14.44 -2.53 -0.68
N VAL A 158 14.43 -2.33 -2.01
CA VAL A 158 14.65 -3.41 -3.00
C VAL A 158 16.11 -3.86 -3.01
N MET A 159 17.06 -2.93 -3.00
CA MET A 159 18.48 -3.26 -2.92
C MET A 159 18.91 -3.87 -1.57
N GLY A 160 18.03 -3.87 -0.57
CA GLY A 160 18.33 -4.38 0.77
C GLY A 160 19.37 -3.57 1.55
N LEU A 161 19.67 -2.33 1.13
CA LEU A 161 20.62 -1.46 1.82
C LEU A 161 20.09 -1.03 3.20
N TYR A 162 18.79 -0.81 3.31
CA TYR A 162 18.11 -0.47 4.57
C TYR A 162 16.71 -1.11 4.70
N GLY A 163 16.38 -2.06 3.81
CA GLY A 163 15.15 -2.84 3.85
C GLY A 163 15.39 -4.33 3.61
N PRO A 164 14.34 -5.14 3.55
CA PRO A 164 14.45 -6.59 3.47
C PRO A 164 14.82 -7.11 2.07
N GLY A 165 14.71 -6.28 1.03
CA GLY A 165 14.72 -6.74 -0.35
C GLY A 165 13.33 -7.18 -0.81
N ILE A 166 13.30 -8.07 -1.82
CA ILE A 166 12.06 -8.60 -2.41
C ILE A 166 12.14 -10.11 -2.59
N TRP A 167 11.00 -10.75 -2.85
CA TRP A 167 10.95 -12.16 -3.17
C TRP A 167 11.59 -12.47 -4.53
N VAL A 168 12.47 -13.46 -4.55
CA VAL A 168 13.10 -14.01 -5.76
C VAL A 168 13.14 -15.53 -5.63
N SER A 169 13.12 -16.24 -6.76
CA SER A 169 13.17 -17.70 -6.80
C SER A 169 14.08 -18.19 -7.93
N ASP A 170 14.47 -19.46 -7.86
CA ASP A 170 15.01 -20.17 -9.01
C ASP A 170 13.94 -20.35 -10.12
N PRO A 171 14.35 -20.65 -11.36
CA PRO A 171 13.43 -20.79 -12.51
C PRO A 171 12.34 -21.86 -12.37
N TYR A 172 12.49 -22.80 -11.44
CA TYR A 172 11.52 -23.88 -11.20
C TYR A 172 10.62 -23.60 -9.99
N GLY A 173 10.79 -22.48 -9.28
CA GLY A 173 9.92 -22.12 -8.16
C GLY A 173 10.14 -22.96 -6.89
N LEU A 174 11.33 -23.54 -6.70
CA LEU A 174 11.60 -24.52 -5.64
C LEU A 174 12.27 -23.93 -4.40
N THR A 175 12.98 -22.81 -4.53
CA THR A 175 13.87 -22.23 -3.53
C THR A 175 13.63 -20.73 -3.32
N GLY A 176 12.38 -20.31 -3.51
CA GLY A 176 11.97 -18.92 -3.34
C GLY A 176 12.22 -18.39 -1.93
N LYS A 177 12.74 -17.17 -1.86
CA LYS A 177 13.00 -16.45 -0.60
C LYS A 177 13.08 -14.95 -0.84
N VAL A 178 12.99 -14.18 0.24
CA VAL A 178 13.28 -12.76 0.23
C VAL A 178 14.80 -12.56 0.19
N GLN A 179 15.28 -11.67 -0.67
CA GLN A 179 16.68 -11.28 -0.72
C GLN A 179 16.87 -9.88 -1.30
N ALA A 180 18.02 -9.28 -0.99
CA ALA A 180 18.53 -8.08 -1.64
C ALA A 180 18.77 -8.34 -3.13
N VAL A 181 18.47 -7.33 -3.96
CA VAL A 181 18.63 -7.40 -5.42
C VAL A 181 19.65 -6.37 -5.88
N ASN A 182 20.62 -6.82 -6.68
CA ASN A 182 21.56 -5.91 -7.35
C ASN A 182 20.93 -5.38 -8.64
N LEU A 183 21.12 -4.09 -8.90
CA LEU A 183 20.60 -3.43 -10.09
C LEU A 183 21.37 -3.85 -11.35
N ALA A 184 20.64 -4.02 -12.45
CA ALA A 184 21.15 -4.30 -13.77
C ALA A 184 21.00 -3.05 -14.65
N TRP A 185 22.13 -2.50 -15.09
CA TRP A 185 22.16 -1.29 -15.92
C TRP A 185 22.27 -1.56 -17.42
N GLY A 186 22.48 -2.83 -17.81
CA GLY A 186 22.51 -3.26 -19.20
C GLY A 186 21.12 -3.55 -19.77
N ALA A 187 21.09 -4.11 -20.98
CA ALA A 187 19.83 -4.44 -21.65
C ALA A 187 19.04 -5.53 -20.91
N GLU A 188 19.72 -6.35 -20.11
CA GLU A 188 19.12 -7.38 -19.25
C GLU A 188 18.17 -6.81 -18.19
N GLY A 189 18.28 -5.51 -17.84
CA GLY A 189 17.28 -4.86 -16.98
C GLY A 189 15.90 -4.73 -17.62
N PHE A 190 15.79 -4.90 -18.94
CA PHE A 190 14.48 -4.93 -19.61
C PHE A 190 13.92 -6.36 -19.75
N ASP A 191 14.62 -7.38 -19.27
CA ASP A 191 14.11 -8.75 -19.22
C ASP A 191 13.12 -8.89 -18.04
N PRO A 192 11.85 -9.24 -18.29
CA PRO A 192 10.83 -9.36 -17.25
C PRO A 192 11.12 -10.45 -16.19
N PHE A 193 12.14 -11.30 -16.41
CA PHE A 193 12.55 -12.35 -15.48
C PHE A 193 13.89 -12.07 -14.78
N VAL A 194 14.52 -10.91 -15.03
CA VAL A 194 15.72 -10.46 -14.31
C VAL A 194 15.30 -9.45 -13.24
N PRO A 195 15.36 -9.80 -11.93
CA PRO A 195 14.84 -8.92 -10.88
C PRO A 195 15.57 -7.58 -10.73
N GLY A 196 16.79 -7.46 -11.27
CA GLY A 196 17.59 -6.25 -11.18
C GLY A 196 17.20 -5.13 -12.14
N GLY A 197 16.22 -5.37 -13.01
CA GLY A 197 15.68 -4.39 -13.95
C GLY A 197 14.75 -3.34 -13.35
#